data_AF-A0A497IBG9-F1
#
_entry.id   AF-A0A497IBG9-F1
#
_cell.length_a   1.000
_cell.length_b   1.000
_cell.length_c   1.000
_cell.angle_alpha   90.00
_cell.angle_beta   90.00
_cell.angle_gamma   90.00
#
_symmetry.space_group_name_H-M   'P 1'
#
loop_
_entity.id
_entity.type
_entity.pdbx_description
1 polymer ?
#
loop_
_entity_poly.entity_id
_entity_poly.type
_entity_poly.pdbx_seq_one_letter_code
_entity_poly.pdbx_strand_id
1 'polypeptide(L)'
;MLLNHDPETDMLYIGLRGGPSVESEEIARGFVQDFDTEGNVVGIEIEDASRKVELERLELLTPTLAGSSGDPPDCGSGQEVRAGNPRESRNLWLTSDIGSPVWT
;
A
#
# COMPACT_ATOMS: atom_id res chain seq x y z
N MET A 1 16.35 -1.47 3.72
CA MET A 1 16.58 -0.09 3.31
C MET A 1 17.94 0.35 3.83
N LEU A 2 18.74 1.02 3.00
CA LEU A 2 20.05 1.59 3.31
C LEU A 2 19.99 3.09 3.04
N LEU A 3 20.57 3.89 3.93
CA LEU A 3 20.78 5.31 3.71
C LEU A 3 22.26 5.61 3.86
N ASN A 4 22.90 6.11 2.81
CA ASN A 4 24.32 6.41 2.81
C ASN A 4 24.54 7.84 2.31
N HIS A 5 25.16 8.68 3.14
CA HIS A 5 25.52 10.04 2.79
C HIS A 5 27.05 10.15 2.78
N ASP A 6 27.60 10.54 1.64
CA ASP A 6 29.01 10.85 1.49
C ASP A 6 29.22 12.38 1.55
N PRO A 7 29.79 12.91 2.65
CA PRO A 7 29.98 14.34 2.82
C PRO A 7 31.11 14.92 1.95
N GLU A 8 32.01 14.10 1.41
CA GLU A 8 33.09 14.57 0.54
C GLU A 8 32.56 14.92 -0.86
N THR A 9 31.62 14.10 -1.35
CA THR A 9 30.98 14.27 -2.67
C THR A 9 29.61 14.95 -2.61
N ASP A 10 29.05 15.13 -1.40
CA ASP A 10 27.68 15.61 -1.15
C ASP A 10 26.62 14.77 -1.87
N MET A 11 26.83 13.45 -1.86
CA MET A 11 25.97 12.46 -2.50
C MET A 11 25.16 11.70 -1.45
N LEU A 12 23.85 11.58 -1.68
CA LEU A 12 22.96 10.77 -0.86
C LEU A 12 22.43 9.60 -1.67
N TYR A 13 22.70 8.39 -1.19
CA TYR A 13 22.12 7.16 -1.72
C TYR A 13 21.07 6.58 -0.77
N ILE A 14 19.90 6.27 -1.32
CA ILE A 14 18.78 5.64 -0.63
C ILE A 14 18.50 4.28 -1.28
N GLY A 15 19.02 3.21 -0.70
CA GLY A 15 18.72 1.84 -1.12
C GLY A 15 17.36 1.37 -0.57
N LEU A 16 16.43 1.00 -1.43
CA LEU A 16 15.05 0.62 -1.06
C LEU A 16 14.92 -0.89 -0.83
N ARG A 17 14.94 -1.65 -1.93
CA ARG A 17 14.83 -3.11 -1.96
C ARG A 17 16.21 -3.72 -2.16
N GLY A 18 16.42 -4.93 -1.65
CA GLY A 18 17.66 -5.66 -1.91
C GLY A 18 17.68 -6.21 -3.34
N GLY A 19 18.81 -6.07 -4.03
CA GLY A 19 19.01 -6.54 -5.40
C GLY A 19 20.04 -5.69 -6.14
N PRO A 20 20.65 -6.19 -7.23
CA PRO A 20 21.54 -5.40 -8.06
C PRO A 20 20.74 -4.36 -8.87
N SER A 21 21.27 -3.13 -8.97
CA SER A 21 20.85 -2.18 -10.00
C SER A 21 21.44 -2.61 -11.34
N VAL A 22 20.63 -2.56 -12.40
CA VAL A 22 21.06 -2.86 -13.78
C VAL A 22 20.86 -1.70 -14.73
N GLU A 23 20.04 -0.73 -14.34
CA GLU A 23 19.72 0.47 -15.12
C GLU A 23 19.51 1.64 -14.16
N SER A 24 19.88 2.83 -14.62
CA SER A 24 19.72 4.08 -13.87
C SER A 24 19.20 5.18 -14.79
N GLU A 25 18.25 5.97 -14.32
CA GLU A 25 17.64 7.08 -15.06
C GLU A 25 17.68 8.37 -14.24
N GLU A 26 18.14 9.48 -14.85
CA GLU A 26 18.05 10.80 -14.25
C GLU A 26 16.64 11.39 -14.48
N ILE A 27 15.82 11.40 -13.43
CA ILE A 27 14.42 11.86 -13.50
C ILE A 27 14.28 13.37 -13.28
N ALA A 28 15.28 13.98 -12.67
CA ALA A 28 15.43 15.41 -12.47
C ALA A 28 16.90 15.72 -12.21
N ARG A 29 17.31 16.99 -12.35
CA ARG A 29 18.72 17.38 -12.21
C ARG A 29 19.34 16.86 -10.89
N GLY A 30 20.28 15.93 -11.03
CA GLY A 30 20.98 15.29 -9.92
C GLY A 30 20.06 14.46 -9.00
N PHE A 31 19.00 13.89 -9.57
CA PHE A 31 18.17 12.84 -8.99
C PHE A 31 18.15 11.66 -9.95
N VAL A 32 18.80 10.57 -9.54
CA VAL A 32 18.93 9.35 -10.34
C VAL A 32 18.16 8.22 -9.66
N GLN A 33 17.37 7.51 -10.43
CA GLN A 33 16.59 6.37 -9.99
C GLN A 33 17.21 5.08 -10.52
N ASP A 34 17.41 4.10 -9.64
CA ASP A 34 17.97 2.80 -9.99
C ASP A 34 16.89 1.72 -10.11
N PHE A 35 17.01 0.89 -11.14
CA PHE A 35 16.09 -0.20 -11.44
C PHE A 35 16.76 -1.57 -11.43
N ASP A 36 16.02 -2.59 -11.01
CA ASP A 36 16.39 -4.00 -11.21
C ASP A 36 15.96 -4.51 -12.60
N THR A 37 16.27 -5.79 -12.88
CA THR A 37 15.95 -6.46 -14.15
C THR A 37 14.45 -6.58 -14.44
N GLU A 38 13.60 -6.43 -13.42
CA GLU A 38 12.15 -6.48 -13.54
C GLU A 38 11.54 -5.07 -13.67
N GLY A 39 12.37 -4.02 -13.67
CA GLY A 39 11.94 -2.62 -13.69
C GLY A 39 11.44 -2.11 -12.35
N ASN A 40 11.72 -2.81 -11.24
CA ASN A 40 11.39 -2.30 -9.91
C ASN A 40 12.46 -1.31 -9.46
N VAL A 41 12.03 -0.25 -8.76
CA VAL A 41 12.95 0.71 -8.14
C VAL A 41 13.69 0.05 -6.98
N VAL A 42 15.01 0.04 -7.05
CA VAL A 42 15.90 -0.51 -6.01
C VAL A 42 16.67 0.56 -5.25
N GLY A 43 16.89 1.73 -5.87
CA GLY A 43 17.69 2.80 -5.29
C GLY A 43 17.32 4.18 -5.81
N ILE A 44 17.72 5.20 -5.06
CA ILE A 44 17.66 6.61 -5.46
C ILE A 44 18.98 7.25 -5.07
N GLU A 45 19.60 7.99 -5.99
CA GLU A 45 20.80 8.78 -5.76
C GLU A 45 20.48 10.27 -5.96
N ILE A 46 21.01 11.11 -5.07
CA ILE A 46 20.78 12.55 -5.05
C ILE A 46 22.14 13.27 -4.95
N GLU A 47 22.46 14.06 -5.96
CA GLU A 47 23.61 14.97 -5.99
C GLU A 47 23.32 16.27 -5.25
N ASP A 48 24.35 16.96 -4.74
CA ASP A 48 24.20 18.19 -3.94
C ASP A 48 23.17 18.00 -2.80
N ALA A 49 23.23 16.85 -2.12
CA ALA A 49 22.19 16.39 -1.21
C ALA A 49 21.93 17.39 -0.08
N SER A 50 22.98 18.00 0.46
CA SER A 50 22.91 19.04 1.50
C SER A 50 22.06 20.25 1.11
N ARG A 51 21.86 20.48 -0.20
CA ARG A 51 21.06 21.60 -0.74
C ARG A 51 19.64 21.21 -1.12
N LYS A 52 19.37 19.92 -1.29
CA LYS A 52 18.10 19.38 -1.80
C LYS A 52 17.29 18.64 -0.73
N VAL A 53 17.93 18.21 0.36
CA VAL A 53 17.34 17.38 1.41
C VAL A 53 17.75 17.89 2.79
N GLU A 54 16.82 17.83 3.76
CA GLU A 54 17.12 18.11 5.18
C GLU A 54 17.84 16.91 5.82
N LEU A 55 19.16 16.81 5.63
CA LEU A 55 19.97 15.68 6.13
C LEU A 55 20.02 15.57 7.66
N GLU A 56 19.66 16.63 8.39
CA GLU A 56 19.67 16.66 9.85
C GLU A 56 18.51 15.87 10.48
N ARG A 57 17.47 15.54 9.71
CA ARG A 57 16.26 14.89 10.23
C ARG A 57 15.72 13.86 9.26
N LEU A 58 15.60 12.62 9.74
CA LEU A 58 14.91 11.53 9.06
C LEU A 58 13.76 11.00 9.91
N GLU A 59 12.59 10.86 9.32
CA GLU A 59 11.41 10.30 9.98
C GLU A 59 10.79 9.17 9.16
N LEU A 60 10.53 8.05 9.85
CA LEU A 60 9.78 6.93 9.30
C LEU A 60 8.38 6.93 9.93
N LEU A 61 7.36 7.30 9.17
CA LEU A 61 5.98 7.28 9.62
C LEU A 61 5.31 5.96 9.22
N THR A 62 5.07 5.10 10.20
CA THR A 62 4.28 3.87 10.03
C THR A 62 2.89 4.07 10.63
N PRO A 63 1.84 4.25 9.80
CA PRO A 63 0.48 4.27 10.34
C PRO A 63 0.19 2.89 10.92
N THR A 64 -0.14 2.83 12.22
CA THR A 64 -0.73 1.62 12.81
C THR A 64 -2.05 1.40 12.11
N LEU A 65 -2.19 0.29 11.38
CA LEU A 65 -3.49 -0.18 10.95
C LEU A 65 -4.27 -0.51 12.22
N ALA A 66 -5.20 0.35 12.61
CA ALA A 66 -6.14 0.05 13.68
C ALA A 66 -6.77 -1.30 13.34
N GLY A 67 -6.55 -2.29 14.20
CA GLY A 67 -7.06 -3.64 13.98
C GLY A 67 -8.54 -3.56 13.68
N SER A 68 -8.95 -4.02 12.49
CA SER A 68 -10.33 -4.42 12.26
C SER A 68 -10.56 -5.63 13.17
N SER A 69 -10.91 -5.38 14.43
CA SER A 69 -11.57 -6.35 15.27
C SER A 69 -12.86 -6.71 14.52
N GLY A 70 -12.80 -7.82 13.80
CA GLY A 70 -13.95 -8.47 13.19
C GLY A 70 -14.77 -9.12 14.29
N ASP A 71 -15.32 -8.32 15.19
CA ASP A 71 -16.45 -8.76 16.00
C ASP A 71 -17.67 -8.72 15.07
N PRO A 72 -18.24 -9.87 14.68
CA PRO A 72 -19.52 -9.86 13.99
C PRO A 72 -20.56 -9.24 14.94
N PRO A 73 -21.58 -8.53 14.41
CA PRO A 73 -22.65 -8.00 15.24
C PRO A 73 -23.27 -9.15 16.03
N ASP A 74 -23.33 -8.99 17.34
CA ASP A 74 -23.99 -9.90 18.28
C ASP A 74 -25.41 -10.19 17.78
N CYS A 75 -25.58 -11.38 17.20
CA CYS A 75 -26.85 -11.84 16.67
C CYS A 75 -27.53 -12.68 17.74
N GLY A 76 -28.41 -12.03 18.50
CA GLY A 76 -29.58 -12.66 19.09
C GLY A 76 -29.57 -12.87 20.60
N SER A 77 -30.26 -11.97 21.32
CA SER A 77 -31.14 -12.41 22.40
C SER A 77 -32.58 -12.34 21.89
N GLY A 78 -33.18 -13.50 21.69
CA GLY A 78 -34.55 -13.63 21.23
C GLY A 78 -35.55 -13.04 22.22
N GLN A 79 -36.46 -12.22 21.71
CA GLN A 79 -37.77 -12.06 22.31
C GLN A 79 -38.83 -12.54 21.32
N GLU A 80 -39.36 -13.71 21.66
CA GLU A 80 -40.55 -14.31 21.10
C GLU A 80 -41.76 -13.41 21.43
N VAL A 81 -42.39 -12.81 20.41
CA VAL A 81 -43.69 -12.13 20.59
C VAL A 81 -44.73 -12.67 19.60
N ARG A 82 -45.48 -13.64 20.14
CA ARG A 82 -46.89 -14.01 19.92
C ARG A 82 -47.49 -13.85 18.51
N ALA A 83 -47.91 -15.01 17.98
CA ALA A 83 -48.75 -15.15 16.80
C ALA A 83 -50.03 -14.29 16.85
N GLY A 84 -50.25 -13.51 15.79
CA GLY A 84 -51.46 -12.72 15.56
C GLY A 84 -51.83 -12.64 14.08
N ASN A 85 -52.64 -13.62 13.64
CA ASN A 85 -53.56 -13.65 12.49
C ASN A 85 -53.00 -13.61 11.03
N PRO A 86 -53.44 -14.51 10.11
CA PRO A 86 -52.80 -14.74 8.81
C PRO A 86 -53.61 -14.14 7.66
N ARG A 87 -53.18 -13.01 7.08
CA ARG A 87 -53.61 -12.59 5.73
C ARG A 87 -52.56 -11.68 5.11
N GLU A 88 -51.67 -12.26 4.30
CA GLU A 88 -51.42 -11.87 2.90
C GLU A 88 -50.15 -12.55 2.38
N SER A 89 -50.38 -13.44 1.43
CA SER A 89 -49.37 -14.05 0.58
C SER A 89 -48.88 -13.03 -0.45
N ARG A 90 -47.58 -13.07 -0.77
CA ARG A 90 -46.95 -13.02 -2.13
C ARG A 90 -45.49 -12.53 -2.01
N ASN A 91 -44.49 -13.36 -2.32
CA ASN A 91 -43.87 -13.54 -3.65
C ASN A 91 -43.14 -12.24 -4.07
N LEU A 92 -41.84 -12.13 -4.35
CA LEU A 92 -40.84 -12.90 -5.11
C LEU A 92 -39.46 -12.18 -4.88
N TRP A 93 -38.24 -12.67 -5.13
CA TRP A 93 -37.65 -13.36 -6.28
C TRP A 93 -36.29 -14.01 -5.90
N LEU A 94 -36.05 -15.25 -6.34
CA LEU A 94 -34.72 -15.76 -6.73
C LEU A 94 -34.22 -14.91 -7.93
N THR A 95 -32.94 -14.70 -8.22
CA THR A 95 -31.92 -15.68 -8.64
C THR A 95 -30.54 -15.01 -8.72
N SER A 96 -29.48 -15.79 -8.47
CA SER A 96 -28.27 -16.05 -9.30
C SER A 96 -27.55 -14.91 -10.05
N ASP A 97 -26.28 -14.98 -10.43
CA ASP A 97 -25.02 -15.70 -10.14
C ASP A 97 -24.10 -15.33 -11.35
N ILE A 98 -22.77 -15.45 -11.21
CA ILE A 98 -21.75 -15.49 -12.31
C ILE A 98 -21.40 -14.13 -12.99
N GLY A 99 -20.15 -13.77 -13.35
CA GLY A 99 -18.84 -14.41 -13.29
C GLY A 99 -17.71 -13.50 -13.84
N SER A 100 -16.47 -13.95 -13.67
CA SER A 100 -15.19 -13.27 -13.95
C SER A 100 -14.82 -13.15 -15.45
N PRO A 101 -14.00 -12.18 -15.87
CA PRO A 101 -13.47 -12.10 -17.23
C PRO A 101 -12.07 -12.72 -17.39
N VAL A 102 -11.86 -13.40 -18.53
CA VAL A 102 -10.57 -13.83 -19.08
C VAL A 102 -10.11 -12.77 -20.09
N TRP A 103 -8.83 -12.39 -20.06
CA TRP A 103 -8.22 -11.50 -21.04
C TRP A 103 -7.37 -12.30 -22.04
N THR A 104 -7.52 -11.98 -23.33
CA THR A 104 -6.67 -12.39 -24.46
C THR A 104 -5.34 -11.66 -24.49
#